data_AF-A0A3P7LCH4-F1
#
_entry.id   AF-A0A3P7LCH4-F1
#
_cell.length_a   1.000
_cell.length_b   1.000
_cell.length_c   1.000
_cell.angle_alpha   90.00
_cell.angle_beta   90.00
_cell.angle_gamma   90.00
#
_symmetry.space_group_name_H-M   'P 1'
#
loop_
_entity.id
_entity.type
_entity.pdbx_description
1 polymer ?
#
loop_
_entity_poly.entity_id
_entity_poly.type
_entity_poly.pdbx_seq_one_letter_code
_entity_poly.pdbx_strand_id
1 'polypeptide(L)'
;MFSVSSDVDECRNGNGGCEGECCNMPGGHYCRCPPGFRLSEDQRRCLDIDECQEQSDGCAYGCENLPGGFRCYCPPGMLLAEDKLSCTTCELTY
;
A
#
# COMPACT_ATOMS: atom_id res chain seq x y z
N MET A 1 -9.65 23.10 -37.64
CA MET A 1 -9.30 23.92 -36.46
C MET A 1 -9.37 22.99 -35.27
N PHE A 2 -8.26 22.33 -34.94
CA PHE A 2 -8.15 21.55 -33.70
C PHE A 2 -7.50 22.48 -32.69
N SER A 3 -8.27 22.92 -31.70
CA SER A 3 -7.72 23.69 -30.59
C SER A 3 -6.64 22.84 -29.94
N VAL A 4 -5.40 23.32 -29.92
CA VAL A 4 -4.38 22.80 -29.01
C VAL A 4 -4.94 23.03 -27.61
N SER A 5 -5.52 21.97 -27.04
CA SER A 5 -5.81 21.91 -25.62
C SER A 5 -4.47 21.83 -24.93
N SER A 6 -3.88 22.98 -24.62
CA SER A 6 -2.80 23.01 -23.63
C SER A 6 -3.46 22.68 -22.31
N ASP A 7 -3.41 21.39 -21.97
CA ASP A 7 -3.89 20.87 -20.71
C ASP A 7 -3.20 21.61 -19.56
N VAL A 8 -3.99 22.01 -18.56
CA VAL A 8 -3.46 22.70 -17.39
C VAL A 8 -2.94 21.62 -16.46
N ASP A 9 -1.66 21.70 -16.09
CA ASP A 9 -1.09 20.73 -15.17
C ASP A 9 -1.48 21.08 -13.73
N GLU A 10 -2.59 20.53 -13.22
CA GLU A 10 -3.08 20.79 -11.87
C GLU A 10 -2.12 20.27 -10.80
N CYS A 11 -1.27 19.30 -11.12
CA CYS A 11 -0.28 18.74 -10.20
C CYS A 11 0.80 19.76 -9.82
N ARG A 12 1.06 20.77 -10.67
CA ARG A 12 2.01 21.86 -10.35
C ARG A 12 1.53 22.76 -9.22
N ASN A 13 0.23 22.75 -8.91
CA ASN A 13 -0.33 23.57 -7.86
C ASN A 13 -0.70 22.71 -6.65
N GLY A 14 0.17 22.71 -5.63
CA GLY A 14 -0.08 21.98 -4.39
C GLY A 14 -0.32 20.48 -4.59
N ASN A 15 0.37 19.86 -5.55
CA ASN A 15 0.25 18.44 -5.89
C ASN A 15 -1.19 18.03 -6.27
N GLY A 16 -1.98 18.94 -6.86
CA GLY A 16 -3.39 18.68 -7.17
C GLY A 16 -4.26 18.39 -5.93
N GLY A 17 -3.75 18.67 -4.73
CA GLY A 17 -4.38 18.29 -3.46
C GLY A 17 -4.26 16.81 -3.10
N CYS A 18 -3.42 16.05 -3.79
CA CYS A 18 -3.17 14.63 -3.51
C CYS A 18 -2.25 14.46 -2.28
N GLU A 19 -2.55 13.47 -1.44
CA GLU A 19 -1.65 13.00 -0.37
C GLU A 19 -0.51 12.16 -0.96
N GLY A 20 -0.81 11.35 -1.98
CA GLY A 20 0.18 10.56 -2.73
C GLY A 20 0.75 11.28 -3.95
N GLU A 21 0.98 10.53 -5.02
CA GLU A 21 1.46 11.07 -6.30
C GLU A 21 0.30 11.68 -7.08
N CYS A 22 0.48 12.89 -7.64
CA CYS A 22 -0.46 13.47 -8.58
C CYS A 22 -0.07 13.11 -10.02
N CYS A 23 -1.03 12.63 -10.79
CA CYS A 23 -0.86 12.30 -12.19
C CYS A 23 -1.73 13.21 -13.05
N ASN A 24 -1.08 14.06 -13.85
CA ASN A 24 -1.76 14.97 -14.76
C ASN A 24 -2.28 14.22 -16.01
N MET A 25 -3.50 14.51 -16.45
CA MET A 25 -4.14 13.90 -17.61
C MET A 25 -4.88 14.95 -18.45
N PRO A 26 -5.06 14.73 -19.76
CA PRO A 26 -5.89 15.62 -20.57
C PRO A 26 -7.31 15.77 -19.99
N GLY A 27 -7.66 16.97 -19.54
CA GLY A 27 -8.96 17.27 -18.93
C GLY A 27 -9.02 17.17 -17.40
N GLY A 28 -7.88 16.98 -16.71
CA GLY A 28 -7.76 17.09 -15.26
C GLY A 28 -6.68 16.17 -14.66
N HIS A 29 -6.75 15.87 -13.38
CA HIS A 29 -5.74 15.05 -12.71
C HIS A 29 -6.37 13.94 -11.85
N TYR A 30 -5.55 12.95 -11.49
CA TYR A 30 -5.93 11.95 -10.48
C TYR A 30 -4.78 11.71 -9.50
N CYS A 31 -5.15 11.29 -8.30
CA CYS A 31 -4.19 10.93 -7.26
C CYS A 31 -3.92 9.43 -7.27
N ARG A 32 -2.65 9.06 -7.09
CA ARG A 32 -2.18 7.68 -6.99
C ARG A 32 -1.51 7.47 -5.64
N CYS A 33 -1.90 6.40 -4.97
CA CYS A 33 -1.29 6.04 -3.69
C CYS A 33 -0.07 5.13 -3.86
N PRO A 34 0.88 5.19 -2.92
CA PRO A 34 2.01 4.25 -2.88
C PRO A 34 1.52 2.80 -2.65
N PRO A 35 2.35 1.79 -2.94
CA PRO A 35 2.03 0.39 -2.64
C PRO A 35 1.66 0.19 -1.17
N GLY A 36 0.68 -0.67 -0.89
CA GLY A 36 0.14 -0.87 0.46
C GLY A 36 -0.91 0.16 0.89
N PHE A 37 -1.27 1.11 0.02
CA PHE A 37 -2.29 2.12 0.30
C PHE A 37 -3.35 2.14 -0.81
N ARG A 38 -4.60 2.43 -0.43
CA ARG A 38 -5.72 2.63 -1.34
C ARG A 38 -6.20 4.08 -1.30
N LEU A 39 -6.73 4.53 -2.43
CA LEU A 39 -7.31 5.87 -2.52
C LEU A 39 -8.62 5.93 -1.73
N SER A 40 -8.80 6.96 -0.93
CA SER A 40 -10.03 7.21 -0.18
C SER A 40 -11.19 7.61 -1.09
N GLU A 41 -12.41 7.67 -0.53
CA GLU A 41 -13.62 8.11 -1.25
C GLU A 41 -13.52 9.56 -1.76
N ASP A 42 -12.74 10.41 -1.09
CA ASP A 42 -12.47 11.79 -1.53
C ASP A 42 -11.47 11.89 -2.70
N GLN A 43 -10.93 10.74 -3.16
CA GLN A 43 -9.99 10.61 -4.28
C GLN A 43 -8.67 11.37 -4.10
N ARG A 44 -8.31 11.76 -2.88
CA ARG A 44 -7.08 12.53 -2.61
C ARG A 44 -6.20 11.90 -1.55
N ARG A 45 -6.81 11.27 -0.54
CA ARG A 45 -6.08 10.69 0.59
C ARG A 45 -5.69 9.24 0.35
N CYS A 46 -4.60 8.85 0.98
CA CYS A 46 -4.10 7.48 0.91
C CYS A 46 -4.33 6.79 2.25
N LEU A 47 -5.24 5.81 2.24
CA LEU A 47 -5.55 4.99 3.39
C LEU A 47 -4.72 3.72 3.34
N ASP A 48 -4.07 3.42 4.45
CA ASP A 48 -3.36 2.17 4.64
C ASP A 48 -4.30 0.98 4.40
N ILE A 49 -3.83 -0.03 3.68
CA ILE A 49 -4.56 -1.26 3.47
C ILE A 49 -4.24 -2.17 4.65
N ASP A 50 -5.24 -2.48 5.47
CA ASP A 50 -5.02 -3.43 6.56
C ASP A 50 -5.02 -4.86 6.01
N GLU A 51 -3.83 -5.37 5.65
CA GLU A 51 -3.71 -6.72 5.12
C GLU A 51 -4.04 -7.79 6.16
N CYS A 52 -4.00 -7.48 7.46
CA CYS A 52 -4.42 -8.41 8.49
C CYS A 52 -5.94 -8.63 8.50
N GLN A 53 -6.72 -7.62 8.10
CA GLN A 53 -8.18 -7.74 7.95
C GLN A 53 -8.59 -8.22 6.56
N GLU A 54 -7.87 -7.82 5.51
CA GLU A 54 -8.27 -8.14 4.12
C GLU A 54 -7.57 -9.40 3.55
N GLN A 55 -6.43 -9.82 4.10
CA GLN A 55 -5.63 -10.98 3.67
C GLN A 55 -5.20 -11.87 4.87
N SER A 56 -6.10 -12.08 5.83
CA SER A 56 -5.83 -12.85 7.06
C SER A 56 -5.30 -14.29 6.82
N ASP A 57 -5.46 -14.84 5.61
CA ASP A 57 -4.98 -16.17 5.23
C ASP A 57 -3.46 -16.24 4.96
N GLY A 58 -2.76 -15.09 4.90
CA GLY A 58 -1.32 -15.07 4.60
C GLY A 58 -0.43 -15.51 5.76
N CYS A 59 -0.74 -15.09 6.99
CA CYS A 59 0.11 -15.39 8.16
C CYS A 59 -0.28 -16.71 8.84
N ALA A 60 0.70 -17.56 9.14
CA ALA A 60 0.45 -18.83 9.81
C ALA A 60 -0.02 -18.71 11.27
N TYR A 61 0.24 -17.57 11.92
CA TYR A 61 -0.12 -17.39 13.34
C TYR A 61 -0.67 -16.00 13.65
N GLY A 62 0.19 -14.99 13.66
CA GLY A 62 -0.18 -13.62 14.01
C GLY A 62 0.17 -12.66 12.90
N CYS A 63 -0.66 -11.63 12.73
CA CYS A 63 -0.46 -10.54 11.78
C CYS A 63 -0.49 -9.21 12.51
N GLU A 64 0.44 -8.31 12.18
CA GLU A 64 0.47 -6.94 12.63
C GLU A 64 0.45 -6.01 11.41
N ASN A 65 -0.58 -5.17 11.36
CA ASN A 65 -0.73 -4.17 10.31
C ASN A 65 0.26 -3.02 10.52
N LEU A 66 0.94 -2.61 9.46
CA LEU A 66 1.93 -1.55 9.45
C LEU A 66 1.61 -0.55 8.33
N PRO A 67 2.07 0.71 8.43
CA PRO A 67 1.91 1.63 7.31
C PRO A 67 2.61 1.12 6.04
N GLY A 68 1.83 0.82 5.00
CA GLY A 68 2.27 0.35 3.69
C GLY A 68 2.51 -1.16 3.59
N GLY A 69 2.06 -1.95 4.57
CA GLY A 69 2.16 -3.40 4.53
C GLY A 69 1.89 -4.06 5.88
N PHE A 70 2.24 -5.33 5.99
CA PHE A 70 2.05 -6.07 7.25
C PHE A 70 3.29 -6.88 7.58
N ARG A 71 3.35 -7.36 8.82
CA ARG A 71 4.28 -8.42 9.20
C ARG A 71 3.57 -9.55 9.92
N CYS A 72 3.97 -10.77 9.61
CA CYS A 72 3.60 -11.92 10.41
C CYS A 72 4.53 -12.06 11.61
N TYR A 73 4.00 -12.62 12.70
CA TYR A 73 4.80 -12.97 13.88
C TYR A 73 4.44 -14.37 14.38
N CYS A 74 5.44 -15.01 14.98
CA CYS A 74 5.35 -16.37 15.48
C CYS A 74 5.25 -16.39 17.01
N PRO A 75 4.62 -17.44 17.59
CA PRO A 75 4.60 -17.61 19.03
C PRO A 75 6.02 -17.90 19.57
N PRO A 76 6.25 -17.74 20.89
CA PRO A 76 7.52 -18.07 21.51
C PRO A 76 7.97 -19.50 21.20
N GLY A 77 9.24 -19.68 20.83
CA GLY A 77 9.82 -20.98 20.47
C GLY A 77 9.76 -21.32 18.97
N MET A 78 9.17 -20.46 18.16
CA MET A 78 9.16 -20.57 16.70
C MET A 78 9.82 -19.36 16.04
N LEU A 79 10.33 -19.55 14.83
CA LEU A 79 10.94 -18.53 13.99
C LEU A 79 10.08 -18.30 12.74
N LEU A 80 10.07 -17.07 12.27
CA LEU A 80 9.44 -16.74 10.99
C LEU A 80 10.31 -17.30 9.85
N ALA A 81 9.68 -18.05 8.94
CA ALA A 81 10.34 -18.66 7.80
C ALA A 81 10.74 -17.63 6.73
N GLU A 82 11.50 -18.06 5.72
CA GLU A 82 11.98 -17.17 4.64
C GLU A 82 10.84 -16.58 3.80
N ASP A 83 9.70 -17.27 3.70
CA ASP A 83 8.50 -16.78 3.03
C ASP A 83 7.83 -15.61 3.79
N LYS A 84 8.24 -15.33 5.03
CA LYS A 84 7.68 -14.33 5.95
C LYS A 84 6.22 -14.56 6.34
N LEU A 85 5.71 -15.74 6.06
CA LEU A 85 4.31 -16.14 6.27
C LEU A 85 4.21 -17.30 7.25
N SER A 86 5.11 -18.28 7.12
CA SER A 86 5.13 -19.52 7.88
C SER A 86 5.94 -19.40 9.16
N CYS A 87 5.57 -20.17 10.18
CA CYS A 87 6.35 -20.33 11.40
C CYS A 87 6.99 -21.72 11.42
N THR A 88 8.32 -21.78 11.57
CA THR A 88 9.06 -23.03 11.72
C THR A 88 9.58 -23.16 13.14
N THR A 89 9.67 -24.39 13.62
CA THR A 89 10.40 -24.66 14.87
C THR A 89 11.88 -24.44 14.62
N CYS A 90 12.59 -24.00 15.67
CA CYS A 90 14.04 -23.91 15.64
C CYS A 90 14.64 -25.33 15.74
N GLU A 91 14.42 -26.16 14.72
CA GLU A 91 15.12 -27.45 14.59
C GLU A 91 16.55 -27.13 14.16
N LEU A 92 17.47 -27.14 15.11
CA LEU A 92 18.89 -27.22 14.79
C LEU A 92 19.11 -28.56 14.09
N THR A 93 19.14 -28.56 12.76
CA THR A 93 19.63 -29.72 12.01
C THR A 93 21.13 -29.85 12.31
N TYR A 94 21.46 -30.78 13.20
CA TYR A 94 22.82 -31.21 13.53
C TYR A 94 23.41 -32.12 12.45
#